data_AF-T1PNV8-F1
#
_entry.id   AF-T1PNV8-F1
#
_cell.length_a   1.000
_cell.length_b   1.000
_cell.length_c   1.000
_cell.angle_alpha   90.00
_cell.angle_beta   90.00
_cell.angle_gamma   90.00
#
_symmetry.space_group_name_H-M   'P 1'
#
loop_
_entity.id
_entity.type
_entity.pdbx_description
1 polymer ?
#
loop_
_entity_poly.entity_id
_entity_poly.type
_entity_poly.pdbx_seq_one_letter_code
_entity_poly.pdbx_strand_id
1 'polypeptide(L)'
;MQNIALDYLQTVIQCLNQNPGQFDTIAPRFINIFDGMESNHYVLSIAMEDIFEESIKNPNFRYMGAKLYNLLHMFNPSKDSLFHTLLKCKLDFHQDEIKNYMQSNQQGKVRETALFLAELYMQLRGDDTRLYLIAENIVYSLKQLLEHVVAENVRCICLTLKLAGYDLSTDCPEEMKEIIASLERINAENPGKYPLASNVISLQKNNWGRKAPGSEGLGEGESSKPAEPPRQSDDPVFYGPDGREITAEECEFLTNGASGANGGSTDNDDDNDLDDLDPEMDEETERDYKL
;
A
#
# COMPACT_ATOMS: atom_id res chain seq x y z
N MET A 1 29.28 -12.84 -6.66
CA MET A 1 28.18 -12.70 -5.67
C MET A 1 27.46 -11.37 -5.85
N GLN A 2 28.16 -10.23 -5.89
CA GLN A 2 27.57 -8.90 -6.12
C GLN A 2 26.72 -8.81 -7.41
N ASN A 3 27.28 -9.17 -8.57
CA ASN A 3 26.52 -9.18 -9.84
C ASN A 3 25.32 -10.14 -9.81
N ILE A 4 25.47 -11.28 -9.13
CA ILE A 4 24.38 -12.28 -8.99
C ILE A 4 23.21 -11.68 -8.20
N ALA A 5 23.48 -10.90 -7.16
CA ALA A 5 22.45 -10.26 -6.36
C ALA A 5 21.70 -9.18 -7.17
N LEU A 6 22.41 -8.38 -7.96
CA LEU A 6 21.80 -7.34 -8.80
C LEU A 6 21.02 -7.93 -9.99
N ASP A 7 21.57 -8.95 -10.67
CA ASP A 7 20.84 -9.67 -11.73
C ASP A 7 19.58 -10.35 -11.20
N TYR A 8 19.66 -10.91 -9.99
CA TYR A 8 18.50 -11.49 -9.32
C TYR A 8 17.47 -10.43 -8.93
N LEU A 9 17.89 -9.27 -8.42
CA LEU A 9 16.98 -8.16 -8.11
C LEU A 9 16.19 -7.73 -9.34
N GLN A 10 16.84 -7.60 -10.50
CA GLN A 10 16.16 -7.24 -11.75
C GLN A 10 15.10 -8.28 -12.12
N THR A 11 15.40 -9.57 -11.92
CA THR A 11 14.43 -10.66 -12.11
C THR A 11 13.25 -10.53 -11.14
N VAL A 12 13.53 -10.26 -9.86
CA VAL A 12 12.50 -10.07 -8.82
C VAL A 12 11.59 -8.89 -9.14
N ILE A 13 12.15 -7.77 -9.56
CA ILE A 13 11.41 -6.58 -9.97
C ILE A 13 10.46 -6.92 -11.14
N GLN A 14 10.95 -7.62 -12.15
CA GLN A 14 10.13 -8.04 -13.29
C GLN A 14 9.01 -9.01 -12.88
N CYS A 15 9.33 -10.00 -12.04
CA CYS A 15 8.35 -10.96 -11.56
C CYS A 15 7.24 -10.29 -10.74
N LEU A 16 7.58 -9.40 -9.80
CA LEU A 16 6.61 -8.75 -8.93
C LEU A 16 5.79 -7.66 -9.65
N ASN A 17 6.33 -7.05 -10.71
CA ASN A 17 5.56 -6.19 -11.60
C ASN A 17 4.41 -6.95 -12.29
N GLN A 18 4.66 -8.20 -12.68
CA GLN A 18 3.69 -9.03 -13.40
C GLN A 18 2.77 -9.79 -12.46
N ASN A 19 3.31 -10.30 -11.34
CA ASN A 19 2.64 -11.20 -10.42
C ASN A 19 2.95 -10.81 -8.96
N PRO A 20 2.30 -9.76 -8.41
CA PRO A 20 2.56 -9.30 -7.04
C PRO A 20 2.27 -10.37 -5.98
N GLY A 21 1.36 -11.32 -6.26
CA GLY A 21 1.05 -12.44 -5.35
C GLY A 21 2.22 -13.40 -5.10
N GLN A 22 3.32 -13.31 -5.85
CA GLN A 22 4.51 -14.15 -5.64
C GLN A 22 5.45 -13.63 -4.54
N PHE A 23 5.14 -12.48 -3.92
CA PHE A 23 6.03 -11.85 -2.94
C PHE A 23 6.49 -12.80 -1.84
N ASP A 24 5.57 -13.52 -1.20
CA ASP A 24 5.91 -14.37 -0.05
C ASP A 24 6.76 -15.58 -0.44
N THR A 25 6.68 -16.01 -1.71
CA THR A 25 7.56 -17.05 -2.26
C THR A 25 8.94 -16.51 -2.60
N ILE A 26 9.04 -15.26 -3.04
CA ILE A 26 10.28 -14.61 -3.46
C ILE A 26 11.09 -14.11 -2.26
N ALA A 27 10.42 -13.60 -1.22
CA ALA A 27 11.05 -12.93 -0.08
C ALA A 27 12.14 -13.78 0.63
N PRO A 28 11.94 -15.09 0.93
CA PRO A 28 12.97 -15.89 1.58
C PRO A 28 14.25 -16.01 0.73
N ARG A 29 14.09 -16.19 -0.58
CA ARG A 29 15.23 -16.28 -1.51
C ARG A 29 15.91 -14.92 -1.68
N PHE A 30 15.15 -13.84 -1.69
CA PHE A 30 15.68 -12.48 -1.70
C PHE A 30 16.56 -12.23 -0.48
N ILE A 31 16.09 -12.56 0.71
CA ILE A 31 16.84 -12.47 1.97
C ILE A 31 18.16 -13.25 1.86
N ASN A 32 18.10 -14.52 1.45
CA ASN A 32 19.28 -15.37 1.36
C ASN A 32 20.33 -14.89 0.35
N ILE A 33 19.93 -14.23 -0.75
CA ILE A 33 20.87 -13.73 -1.77
C ILE A 33 21.55 -12.44 -1.32
N PHE A 34 20.84 -11.61 -0.55
CA PHE A 34 21.32 -10.34 -0.04
C PHE A 34 21.96 -10.45 1.35
N ASP A 35 21.91 -11.61 1.99
CA ASP A 35 22.59 -11.89 3.25
C ASP A 35 24.10 -11.64 3.12
N GLY A 36 24.68 -10.91 4.09
CA GLY A 36 26.07 -10.47 4.08
C GLY A 36 26.38 -9.27 3.17
N MET A 37 25.38 -8.65 2.54
CA MET A 37 25.54 -7.45 1.69
C MET A 37 25.15 -6.14 2.40
N GLU A 38 24.77 -6.18 3.67
CA GLU A 38 24.24 -5.04 4.44
C GLU A 38 25.22 -3.85 4.58
N SER A 39 26.52 -4.12 4.47
CA SER A 39 27.59 -3.11 4.50
C SER A 39 28.24 -2.89 3.13
N ASN A 40 27.74 -3.55 2.08
CA ASN A 40 28.28 -3.41 0.73
C ASN A 40 27.68 -2.19 0.03
N HIS A 41 28.41 -1.08 0.05
CA HIS A 41 27.98 0.18 -0.57
C HIS A 41 27.53 0.01 -2.02
N TYR A 42 28.27 -0.73 -2.84
CA TYR A 42 27.97 -0.86 -4.26
C TYR A 42 26.64 -1.60 -4.51
N VAL A 43 26.45 -2.76 -3.87
CA VAL A 43 25.25 -3.57 -4.05
C VAL A 43 24.03 -2.87 -3.47
N LEU A 44 24.14 -2.36 -2.25
CA LEU A 44 23.00 -1.77 -1.56
C LEU A 44 22.56 -0.45 -2.22
N SER A 45 23.49 0.39 -2.68
CA SER A 45 23.13 1.64 -3.37
C SER A 45 22.41 1.37 -4.68
N ILE A 46 22.89 0.41 -5.49
CA ILE A 46 22.21 0.06 -6.76
C ILE A 46 20.86 -0.57 -6.47
N ALA A 47 20.78 -1.48 -5.51
CA ALA A 47 19.52 -2.14 -5.19
C ALA A 47 18.45 -1.15 -4.70
N MET A 48 18.84 -0.23 -3.82
CA MET A 48 17.94 0.83 -3.33
C MET A 48 17.52 1.76 -4.47
N GLU A 49 18.43 2.14 -5.36
CA GLU A 49 18.13 3.01 -6.50
C GLU A 49 17.17 2.32 -7.49
N ASP A 50 17.47 1.09 -7.91
CA ASP A 50 16.65 0.32 -8.86
C ASP A 50 15.22 0.13 -8.34
N ILE A 51 15.06 -0.23 -7.06
CA ILE A 51 13.72 -0.39 -6.46
C ILE A 51 13.01 0.97 -6.37
N PHE A 52 13.72 2.03 -5.99
CA PHE A 52 13.14 3.37 -5.86
C PHE A 52 12.63 3.90 -7.21
N GLU A 53 13.48 3.86 -8.24
CA GLU A 53 13.14 4.30 -9.59
C GLU A 53 11.96 3.52 -10.17
N GLU A 54 11.99 2.19 -10.03
CA GLU A 54 10.92 1.35 -10.54
C GLU A 54 9.59 1.59 -9.80
N SER A 55 9.63 1.82 -8.48
CA SER A 55 8.44 2.10 -7.66
C SER A 55 7.77 3.43 -7.99
N ILE A 56 8.56 4.40 -8.45
CA ILE A 56 8.06 5.69 -8.97
C ILE A 56 7.46 5.49 -10.35
N LYS A 57 8.15 4.75 -11.22
CA LYS A 57 7.75 4.55 -12.62
C LYS A 57 6.49 3.70 -12.78
N ASN A 58 6.34 2.65 -11.97
CA ASN A 58 5.29 1.65 -12.11
C ASN A 58 4.37 1.61 -10.88
N PRO A 59 3.16 2.20 -10.95
CA PRO A 59 2.21 2.20 -9.83
C PRO A 59 1.83 0.81 -9.31
N ASN A 60 1.78 -0.19 -10.18
CA ASN A 60 1.48 -1.58 -9.81
C ASN A 60 2.60 -2.21 -8.96
N PHE A 61 3.85 -1.78 -9.17
CA PHE A 61 4.99 -2.26 -8.41
C PHE A 61 5.19 -1.48 -7.12
N ARG A 62 4.74 -0.24 -7.03
CA ARG A 62 5.00 0.67 -5.90
C ARG A 62 4.89 0.03 -4.51
N TYR A 63 3.77 -0.66 -4.26
CA TYR A 63 3.54 -1.36 -2.99
C TYR A 63 4.52 -2.53 -2.78
N MET A 64 4.74 -3.34 -3.81
CA MET A 64 5.74 -4.43 -3.78
C MET A 64 7.17 -3.91 -3.61
N GLY A 65 7.50 -2.81 -4.27
CA GLY A 65 8.76 -2.11 -4.14
C GLY A 65 8.98 -1.61 -2.72
N ALA A 66 7.96 -1.02 -2.08
CA ALA A 66 8.02 -0.65 -0.66
C ALA A 66 8.26 -1.87 0.25
N LYS A 67 7.61 -3.01 -0.01
CA LYS A 67 7.86 -4.26 0.73
C LYS A 67 9.29 -4.77 0.52
N LEU A 68 9.83 -4.75 -0.70
CA LEU A 68 11.24 -5.11 -0.96
C LEU A 68 12.22 -4.16 -0.28
N TYR A 69 11.91 -2.87 -0.30
CA TYR A 69 12.70 -1.84 0.37
C TYR A 69 12.76 -2.09 1.88
N ASN A 70 11.65 -2.54 2.48
CA ASN A 70 11.62 -2.98 3.87
C ASN A 70 12.48 -4.24 4.12
N LEU A 71 12.52 -5.20 3.19
CA LEU A 71 13.45 -6.34 3.31
C LEU A 71 14.91 -5.88 3.35
N LEU A 72 15.29 -4.92 2.50
CA LEU A 72 16.65 -4.33 2.53
C LEU A 72 16.95 -3.66 3.87
N HIS A 73 15.99 -2.94 4.42
CA HIS A 73 16.08 -2.30 5.73
C HIS A 73 16.29 -3.31 6.87
N MET A 74 15.58 -4.44 6.82
CA MET A 74 15.62 -5.46 7.87
C MET A 74 16.99 -6.13 8.04
N PHE A 75 17.87 -6.09 7.03
CA PHE A 75 19.23 -6.67 7.17
C PHE A 75 20.09 -5.95 8.20
N ASN A 76 19.94 -4.63 8.32
CA ASN A 76 20.64 -3.85 9.32
C ASN A 76 19.76 -2.71 9.81
N PRO A 77 18.92 -2.96 10.83
CA PRO A 77 18.05 -1.95 11.40
C PRO A 77 18.80 -1.00 12.34
N SER A 78 20.08 -0.71 12.10
CA SER A 78 20.80 0.33 12.85
C SER A 78 20.53 1.71 12.25
N LYS A 79 20.55 2.75 13.10
CA LYS A 79 20.47 4.15 12.65
C LYS A 79 21.73 4.58 11.87
N ASP A 80 22.85 3.98 12.20
CA ASP A 80 24.13 4.18 11.51
C ASP A 80 24.32 3.17 10.37
N SER A 81 23.25 2.50 9.95
CA SER A 81 23.31 1.60 8.80
C SER A 81 23.62 2.36 7.52
N LEU A 82 24.29 1.67 6.61
CA LEU A 82 24.48 2.14 5.25
C LEU A 82 23.14 2.41 4.57
N PHE A 83 22.13 1.56 4.81
CA PHE A 83 20.77 1.76 4.32
C PHE A 83 20.20 3.12 4.74
N HIS A 84 20.27 3.47 6.03
CA HIS A 84 19.74 4.75 6.51
C HIS A 84 20.51 5.94 5.91
N THR A 85 21.83 5.82 5.80
CA THR A 85 22.67 6.84 5.17
C THR A 85 22.27 7.06 3.71
N LEU A 86 22.11 6.00 2.94
CA LEU A 86 21.73 6.07 1.53
C LEU A 86 20.31 6.60 1.35
N LEU A 87 19.36 6.16 2.18
CA LEU A 87 17.98 6.65 2.17
C LEU A 87 17.95 8.16 2.44
N LYS A 88 18.68 8.62 3.46
CA LYS A 88 18.78 10.04 3.75
C LYS A 88 19.36 10.84 2.59
N CYS A 89 20.47 10.39 2.01
CA CYS A 89 21.04 11.05 0.83
C CYS A 89 20.05 11.12 -0.33
N LYS A 90 19.26 10.06 -0.56
CA LYS A 90 18.25 10.02 -1.62
C LYS A 90 17.12 11.02 -1.37
N LEU A 91 16.65 11.11 -0.14
CA LEU A 91 15.59 12.03 0.26
C LEU A 91 16.04 13.48 0.24
N ASP A 92 17.23 13.79 0.77
CA ASP A 92 17.83 15.12 0.71
C ASP A 92 17.98 15.59 -0.75
N PHE A 93 18.50 14.73 -1.63
CA PHE A 93 18.61 15.02 -3.07
C PHE A 93 17.24 15.29 -3.70
N HIS A 94 16.24 14.46 -3.40
CA HIS A 94 14.88 14.68 -3.90
C HIS A 94 14.32 16.02 -3.41
N GLN A 95 14.51 16.36 -2.14
CA GLN A 95 14.02 17.59 -1.55
C GLN A 95 14.59 18.84 -2.23
N ASP A 96 15.89 18.81 -2.54
CA ASP A 96 16.58 19.87 -3.30
C ASP A 96 16.02 19.99 -4.73
N GLU A 97 15.71 18.87 -5.37
CA GLU A 97 15.23 18.81 -6.74
C GLU A 97 13.74 19.12 -6.92
N ILE A 98 12.91 19.02 -5.86
CA ILE A 98 11.46 19.28 -5.95
C ILE A 98 11.19 20.64 -6.58
N LYS A 99 11.90 21.70 -6.17
CA LYS A 99 11.69 23.05 -6.72
C LYS A 99 11.95 23.08 -8.23
N ASN A 100 13.00 22.41 -8.68
CA ASN A 100 13.33 22.28 -10.10
C ASN A 100 12.23 21.50 -10.85
N TYR A 101 11.70 20.42 -10.26
CA TYR A 101 10.62 19.64 -10.85
C TYR A 101 9.30 20.41 -10.94
N MET A 102 8.96 21.20 -9.91
CA MET A 102 7.76 22.03 -9.91
C MET A 102 7.82 23.11 -11.00
N GLN A 103 8.99 23.74 -11.20
CA GLN A 103 9.21 24.77 -12.22
C GLN A 103 9.31 24.21 -13.64
N SER A 104 9.91 23.03 -13.81
CA SER A 104 10.19 22.42 -15.12
C SER A 104 9.03 21.57 -15.67
N ASN A 105 7.81 21.73 -15.13
CA ASN A 105 6.63 20.93 -15.48
C ASN A 105 6.82 19.40 -15.27
N GLN A 106 7.74 19.01 -14.38
CA GLN A 106 7.99 17.61 -13.99
C GLN A 106 7.29 17.24 -12.68
N GLN A 107 6.17 17.90 -12.38
CA GLN A 107 5.35 17.68 -11.17
C GLN A 107 4.93 16.21 -11.02
N GLY A 108 4.85 15.46 -12.12
CA GLY A 108 4.65 14.00 -12.09
C GLY A 108 5.68 13.27 -11.22
N LYS A 109 6.97 13.64 -11.29
CA LYS A 109 8.00 13.01 -10.45
C LYS A 109 7.72 13.24 -8.96
N VAL A 110 7.38 14.47 -8.58
CA VAL A 110 7.04 14.82 -7.19
C VAL A 110 5.83 14.01 -6.71
N ARG A 111 4.80 13.87 -7.57
CA ARG A 111 3.60 13.07 -7.26
C ARG A 111 3.93 11.59 -7.05
N GLU A 112 4.60 10.97 -8.02
CA GLU A 112 4.92 9.54 -7.96
C GLU A 112 5.89 9.22 -6.81
N THR A 113 6.87 10.10 -6.53
CA THR A 113 7.73 9.97 -5.34
C THR A 113 6.92 10.08 -4.06
N ALA A 114 6.04 11.09 -3.92
CA ALA A 114 5.23 11.26 -2.70
C ALA A 114 4.33 10.04 -2.42
N LEU A 115 3.76 9.43 -3.46
CA LEU A 115 2.98 8.20 -3.31
C LEU A 115 3.86 7.00 -2.92
N PHE A 116 5.03 6.85 -3.53
CA PHE A 116 5.95 5.78 -3.14
C PHE A 116 6.45 5.95 -1.70
N LEU A 117 6.83 7.17 -1.30
CA LEU A 117 7.26 7.44 0.06
C LEU A 117 6.17 7.17 1.07
N ALA A 118 4.90 7.43 0.74
CA ALA A 118 3.79 7.06 1.60
C ALA A 118 3.67 5.54 1.77
N GLU A 119 3.74 4.76 0.70
CA GLU A 119 3.78 3.29 0.77
C GLU A 119 4.97 2.79 1.60
N LEU A 120 6.17 3.35 1.37
CA LEU A 120 7.36 3.02 2.14
C LEU A 120 7.21 3.37 3.63
N TYR A 121 6.64 4.53 3.92
CA TYR A 121 6.32 4.96 5.27
C TYR A 121 5.33 4.00 5.94
N MET A 122 4.33 3.47 5.21
CA MET A 122 3.46 2.41 5.72
C MET A 122 4.23 1.14 6.07
N GLN A 123 5.13 0.72 5.18
CA GLN A 123 5.85 -0.55 5.33
C GLN A 123 6.89 -0.53 6.46
N LEU A 124 7.41 0.65 6.81
CA LEU A 124 8.43 0.82 7.87
C LEU A 124 7.84 1.14 9.24
N ARG A 125 6.51 1.10 9.41
CA ARG A 125 5.82 1.41 10.68
C ARG A 125 6.31 0.53 11.83
N GLY A 126 6.48 1.12 13.01
CA GLY A 126 6.98 0.43 14.22
C GLY A 126 8.47 0.67 14.54
N ASP A 127 9.20 1.40 13.70
CA ASP A 127 10.61 1.77 13.91
C ASP A 127 10.76 3.29 14.16
N ASP A 128 10.61 3.67 15.43
CA ASP A 128 10.11 4.96 15.94
C ASP A 128 10.97 6.22 15.66
N THR A 129 12.12 6.10 14.99
CA THR A 129 12.96 7.29 14.67
C THR A 129 13.26 7.48 13.20
N ARG A 130 12.86 6.52 12.35
CA ARG A 130 13.20 6.51 10.92
C ARG A 130 12.08 7.04 10.05
N LEU A 131 10.86 6.91 10.55
CA LEU A 131 9.62 7.34 9.92
C LEU A 131 9.52 8.86 9.77
N TYR A 132 10.11 9.61 10.70
CA TYR A 132 10.03 11.08 10.67
C TYR A 132 10.69 11.70 9.43
N LEU A 133 11.85 11.17 8.99
CA LEU A 133 12.53 11.66 7.78
C LEU A 133 11.68 11.47 6.52
N ILE A 134 11.01 10.33 6.41
CA ILE A 134 10.12 10.02 5.28
C ILE A 134 8.85 10.88 5.39
N ALA A 135 8.28 11.01 6.59
CA ALA A 135 7.12 11.84 6.86
C ALA A 135 7.37 13.30 6.46
N GLU A 136 8.49 13.90 6.89
CA GLU A 136 8.90 15.27 6.51
C GLU A 136 8.99 15.44 5.00
N ASN A 137 9.59 14.46 4.30
CA ASN A 137 9.69 14.50 2.84
C ASN A 137 8.33 14.38 2.15
N ILE A 138 7.42 13.56 2.68
CA ILE A 138 6.05 13.47 2.19
C ILE A 138 5.34 14.81 2.36
N VAL A 139 5.27 15.36 3.58
CA VAL A 139 4.52 16.60 3.83
C VAL A 139 5.12 17.79 3.08
N TYR A 140 6.45 17.87 2.94
CA TYR A 140 7.10 18.87 2.10
C TYR A 140 6.66 18.74 0.63
N SER A 141 6.68 17.52 0.07
CA SER A 141 6.22 17.27 -1.30
C SER A 141 4.75 17.66 -1.48
N LEU A 142 3.88 17.35 -0.53
CA LEU A 142 2.46 17.72 -0.57
C LEU A 142 2.26 19.24 -0.52
N LYS A 143 3.01 19.95 0.32
CA LYS A 143 2.99 21.42 0.39
C LYS A 143 3.40 22.05 -0.94
N GLN A 144 4.45 21.53 -1.58
CA GLN A 144 4.89 22.01 -2.89
C GLN A 144 3.83 21.75 -3.98
N LEU A 145 3.18 20.58 -3.98
CA LEU A 145 2.10 20.27 -4.90
C LEU A 145 0.86 21.18 -4.71
N LEU A 146 0.60 21.65 -3.48
CA LEU A 146 -0.50 22.58 -3.17
C LEU A 146 -0.28 23.99 -3.72
N GLU A 147 0.97 24.41 -3.99
CA GLU A 147 1.25 25.70 -4.63
C GLU A 147 0.68 25.79 -6.06
N HIS A 148 0.48 24.63 -6.70
CA HIS A 148 -0.07 24.52 -8.06
C HIS A 148 -1.32 23.64 -8.08
N VAL A 149 -2.49 24.26 -7.94
CA VAL A 149 -3.78 23.57 -7.86
C VAL A 149 -4.23 23.06 -9.23
N VAL A 150 -3.80 21.84 -9.58
CA VAL A 150 -4.29 21.07 -10.73
C VAL A 150 -4.89 19.75 -10.27
N ALA A 151 -5.82 19.18 -11.05
CA ALA A 151 -6.59 17.99 -10.64
C ALA A 151 -5.70 16.80 -10.25
N GLU A 152 -4.63 16.62 -11.00
CA GLU A 152 -3.60 15.62 -10.79
C GLU A 152 -2.85 15.75 -9.45
N ASN A 153 -2.49 16.98 -9.06
CA ASN A 153 -1.82 17.26 -7.79
C ASN A 153 -2.77 17.03 -6.63
N VAL A 154 -3.99 17.56 -6.72
CA VAL A 154 -5.03 17.37 -5.69
C VAL A 154 -5.35 15.89 -5.52
N ARG A 155 -5.45 15.13 -6.63
CA ARG A 155 -5.64 13.67 -6.59
C ARG A 155 -4.49 12.98 -5.85
N CYS A 156 -3.24 13.29 -6.21
CA CYS A 156 -2.06 12.73 -5.55
C CYS A 156 -2.10 13.00 -4.04
N ILE A 157 -2.28 14.25 -3.64
CA ILE A 157 -2.36 14.65 -2.22
C ILE A 157 -3.44 13.83 -1.51
N CYS A 158 -4.64 13.73 -2.10
CA CYS A 158 -5.72 12.97 -1.49
C CYS A 158 -5.38 11.48 -1.35
N LEU A 159 -4.76 10.86 -2.35
CA LEU A 159 -4.38 9.44 -2.28
C LEU A 159 -3.31 9.20 -1.21
N THR A 160 -2.29 10.05 -1.15
CA THR A 160 -1.25 10.02 -0.09
C THR A 160 -1.89 10.13 1.29
N LEU A 161 -2.81 11.07 1.48
CA LEU A 161 -3.50 11.28 2.76
C LEU A 161 -4.45 10.14 3.12
N LYS A 162 -5.14 9.54 2.14
CA LYS A 162 -5.97 8.34 2.43
C LYS A 162 -5.13 7.17 2.91
N LEU A 163 -3.91 7.03 2.40
CA LEU A 163 -3.00 5.95 2.76
C LEU A 163 -2.35 6.18 4.13
N ALA A 164 -1.71 7.34 4.32
CA ALA A 164 -0.83 7.60 5.45
C ALA A 164 -1.30 8.74 6.38
N GLY A 165 -2.47 9.35 6.12
CA GLY A 165 -2.88 10.62 6.74
C GLY A 165 -3.06 10.56 8.26
N TYR A 166 -3.46 9.42 8.82
CA TYR A 166 -3.56 9.25 10.28
C TYR A 166 -2.20 9.39 10.94
N ASP A 167 -1.25 8.56 10.52
CA ASP A 167 0.09 8.48 11.11
C ASP A 167 0.90 9.74 10.81
N LEU A 168 0.73 10.35 9.61
CA LEU A 168 1.27 11.68 9.32
C LEU A 168 0.69 12.76 10.23
N SER A 169 -0.58 12.66 10.65
CA SER A 169 -1.17 13.61 11.61
C SER A 169 -0.58 13.47 13.01
N THR A 170 -0.02 12.30 13.33
CA THR A 170 0.71 12.05 14.58
C THR A 170 2.15 12.55 14.49
N ASP A 171 2.84 12.25 13.39
CA ASP A 171 4.26 12.55 13.23
C ASP A 171 4.55 14.01 12.83
N CYS A 172 3.68 14.61 12.00
CA CYS A 172 3.81 15.98 11.48
C CYS A 172 2.50 16.78 11.67
N PRO A 173 2.06 17.04 12.92
CA PRO A 173 0.74 17.58 13.20
C PRO A 173 0.51 18.99 12.64
N GLU A 174 1.50 19.86 12.66
CA GLU A 174 1.37 21.25 12.19
C GLU A 174 1.31 21.31 10.66
N GLU A 175 2.19 20.57 9.98
CA GLU A 175 2.22 20.45 8.53
C GLU A 175 0.91 19.86 8.01
N MET A 176 0.37 18.85 8.69
CA MET A 176 -0.89 18.22 8.33
C MET A 176 -2.08 19.17 8.50
N LYS A 177 -2.12 19.99 9.56
CA LYS A 177 -3.14 21.03 9.71
C LYS A 177 -3.12 22.02 8.54
N GLU A 178 -1.92 22.46 8.12
CA GLU A 178 -1.77 23.37 6.99
C GLU A 178 -2.23 22.75 5.65
N ILE A 179 -1.88 21.49 5.42
CA ILE A 179 -2.29 20.74 4.21
C ILE A 179 -3.82 20.59 4.18
N ILE A 180 -4.44 20.20 5.29
CA ILE A 180 -5.90 20.04 5.38
C ILE A 180 -6.61 21.38 5.21
N ALA A 181 -6.14 22.44 5.85
CA ALA A 181 -6.71 23.79 5.68
C ALA A 181 -6.61 24.27 4.22
N SER A 182 -5.50 23.95 3.55
CA SER A 182 -5.32 24.26 2.12
C SER A 182 -6.30 23.48 1.23
N LEU A 183 -6.52 22.20 1.52
CA LEU A 183 -7.53 21.39 0.82
C LEU A 183 -8.95 21.90 1.07
N GLU A 184 -9.28 22.32 2.29
CA GLU A 184 -10.58 22.93 2.61
C GLU A 184 -10.81 24.20 1.79
N ARG A 185 -9.80 25.08 1.70
CA ARG A 185 -9.86 26.28 0.85
C ARG A 185 -10.07 25.92 -0.62
N ILE A 186 -9.29 24.99 -1.16
CA ILE A 186 -9.41 24.54 -2.57
C ILE A 186 -10.81 24.00 -2.85
N ASN A 187 -11.37 23.21 -1.93
CA ASN A 187 -12.71 22.64 -2.06
C ASN A 187 -13.82 23.69 -1.95
N ALA A 188 -13.64 24.72 -1.11
CA ALA A 188 -14.56 25.84 -0.99
C ALA A 188 -14.55 26.76 -2.23
N GLU A 189 -13.37 27.02 -2.80
CA GLU A 189 -13.21 27.82 -4.02
C GLU A 189 -13.70 27.09 -5.27
N ASN A 190 -13.65 25.74 -5.28
CA ASN A 190 -14.06 24.92 -6.41
C ASN A 190 -15.06 23.82 -5.98
N PRO A 191 -16.28 24.18 -5.54
CA PRO A 191 -17.25 23.20 -5.03
C PRO A 191 -17.54 22.10 -6.05
N GLY A 192 -17.42 20.84 -5.62
CA GLY A 192 -17.72 19.66 -6.44
C GLY A 192 -16.65 19.27 -7.48
N LYS A 193 -15.62 20.09 -7.69
CA LYS A 193 -14.55 19.81 -8.68
C LYS A 193 -13.60 18.69 -8.23
N TYR A 194 -13.35 18.59 -6.92
CA TYR A 194 -12.40 17.63 -6.34
C TYR A 194 -13.10 16.74 -5.29
N PRO A 195 -13.91 15.76 -5.71
CA PRO A 195 -14.68 14.92 -4.77
C PRO A 195 -13.80 14.16 -3.77
N LEU A 196 -12.58 13.76 -4.17
CA LEU A 196 -11.63 13.13 -3.27
C LEU A 196 -11.19 14.05 -2.12
N ALA A 197 -11.07 15.35 -2.36
CA ALA A 197 -10.67 16.30 -1.33
C ALA A 197 -11.75 16.39 -0.24
N SER A 198 -13.02 16.48 -0.63
CA SER A 198 -14.14 16.43 0.32
C SER A 198 -14.11 15.15 1.17
N ASN A 199 -13.87 14.00 0.53
CA ASN A 199 -13.81 12.72 1.25
C ASN A 199 -12.65 12.67 2.25
N VAL A 200 -11.46 13.17 1.88
CA VAL A 200 -10.29 13.22 2.78
C VAL A 200 -10.52 14.16 3.95
N ILE A 201 -11.11 15.34 3.72
CA ILE A 201 -11.46 16.28 4.78
C ILE A 201 -12.46 15.63 5.75
N SER A 202 -13.49 14.95 5.23
CA SER A 202 -14.45 14.22 6.05
C SER A 202 -13.80 13.07 6.84
N LEU A 203 -12.88 12.33 6.22
CA LEU A 203 -12.12 11.27 6.89
C LEU A 203 -11.30 11.86 8.03
N GLN A 204 -10.55 12.93 7.79
CA GLN A 204 -9.74 13.59 8.82
C GLN A 204 -10.60 14.08 9.99
N LYS A 205 -11.76 14.70 9.72
CA LYS A 205 -12.72 15.13 10.75
C LYS A 205 -13.27 13.98 11.57
N ASN A 206 -13.43 12.82 10.95
CA ASN A 206 -13.82 11.58 11.60
C ASN A 206 -12.61 10.75 12.07
N ASN A 207 -11.52 11.40 12.45
CA ASN A 207 -10.29 10.77 12.97
C ASN A 207 -9.77 9.62 12.07
N TRP A 208 -9.80 9.84 10.76
CA TRP A 208 -9.42 8.88 9.72
C TRP A 208 -10.18 7.54 9.77
N GLY A 209 -11.39 7.54 10.35
CA GLY A 209 -12.19 6.33 10.56
C GLY A 209 -11.75 5.48 11.77
N ARG A 210 -10.81 5.97 12.58
CA ARG A 210 -10.37 5.28 13.81
C ARG A 210 -11.18 5.77 15.01
N LYS A 211 -11.64 4.84 15.85
CA LYS A 211 -12.28 5.18 17.13
C LYS A 211 -11.27 5.91 18.02
N ALA A 212 -11.67 7.02 18.63
CA ALA A 212 -10.80 7.75 19.54
C ALA A 212 -10.39 6.84 20.71
N PRO A 213 -9.09 6.77 21.06
CA PRO A 213 -8.66 6.02 22.23
C PRO A 213 -9.25 6.71 23.48
N GLY A 214 -10.25 6.09 24.10
CA GLY A 214 -10.96 6.64 25.26
C GLY A 214 -12.46 6.85 25.09
N SER A 215 -13.07 6.49 23.95
CA SER A 215 -14.53 6.37 23.86
C SER A 215 -15.02 5.02 24.43
N GLU A 216 -14.64 4.75 25.68
CA GLU A 216 -15.35 3.79 26.52
C GLU A 216 -16.20 4.60 27.49
N GLY A 217 -17.52 4.52 27.32
CA GLY A 217 -18.49 4.96 28.31
C GLY A 217 -18.82 6.45 28.29
N LEU A 218 -19.96 6.80 27.68
CA LEU A 218 -21.09 7.52 28.31
C LEU A 218 -22.10 7.87 27.21
N GLY A 219 -23.24 7.16 27.19
CA GLY A 219 -24.39 7.55 26.37
C GLY A 219 -25.18 6.36 25.83
N GLU A 220 -26.32 6.10 26.46
CA GLU A 220 -27.25 5.01 26.21
C GLU A 220 -27.89 5.03 24.81
N GLY A 221 -28.20 3.83 24.30
CA GLY A 221 -29.35 3.60 23.42
C GLY A 221 -29.06 3.35 21.94
N GLU A 222 -28.67 2.13 21.58
CA GLU A 222 -29.39 1.25 20.62
C GLU A 222 -28.51 0.08 20.15
N SER A 223 -29.09 -1.12 20.25
CA SER A 223 -28.67 -2.40 19.66
C SER A 223 -27.21 -2.83 19.81
N SER A 224 -27.03 -3.74 20.77
CA SER A 224 -25.98 -4.75 20.87
C SER A 224 -25.36 -5.19 19.52
N LYS A 225 -24.32 -4.48 19.10
CA LYS A 225 -23.21 -5.04 18.32
C LYS A 225 -22.00 -5.11 19.24
N PRO A 226 -21.34 -6.28 19.40
CA PRO A 226 -20.11 -6.35 20.18
C PRO A 226 -19.09 -5.36 19.57
N ALA A 227 -18.38 -4.65 20.44
CA ALA A 227 -17.40 -3.67 20.06
C ALA A 227 -16.33 -4.31 19.16
N GLU A 228 -16.31 -3.94 17.88
CA GLU A 228 -15.23 -4.35 16.98
C GLU A 228 -13.90 -3.85 17.55
N PRO A 229 -12.92 -4.76 17.75
CA PRO A 229 -11.62 -4.41 18.28
C PRO A 229 -10.92 -3.44 17.32
N PRO A 230 -10.05 -2.55 17.83
CA PRO A 230 -9.22 -1.72 16.97
C PRO A 230 -8.42 -2.59 16.01
N ARG A 231 -8.37 -2.23 14.72
CA ARG A 231 -7.56 -2.94 13.72
C ARG A 231 -6.10 -2.93 14.16
N GLN A 232 -5.62 -4.10 14.59
CA GLN A 232 -4.24 -4.34 14.99
C GLN A 232 -3.36 -4.72 13.80
N SER A 233 -3.94 -5.17 12.68
CA SER A 233 -3.25 -5.47 11.43
C SER A 233 -3.97 -4.88 10.21
N ASP A 234 -3.21 -4.64 9.14
CA ASP A 234 -3.71 -4.20 7.82
C ASP A 234 -4.12 -5.40 6.93
N ASP A 235 -4.32 -6.58 7.53
CA ASP A 235 -4.71 -7.79 6.81
C ASP A 235 -6.13 -7.67 6.24
N PRO A 236 -6.41 -8.33 5.09
CA PRO A 236 -7.74 -8.32 4.51
C PRO A 236 -8.75 -8.93 5.48
N VAL A 237 -9.82 -8.18 5.74
CA VAL A 237 -10.96 -8.64 6.53
C VAL A 237 -11.99 -9.23 5.58
N PHE A 238 -12.35 -10.49 5.80
CA PHE A 238 -13.37 -11.18 5.02
C PHE A 238 -14.73 -11.06 5.71
N TYR A 239 -15.80 -10.94 4.92
CA TYR A 239 -17.17 -10.84 5.44
C TYR A 239 -17.97 -12.07 5.03
N GLY A 240 -18.73 -12.62 5.97
CA GLY A 240 -19.67 -13.69 5.73
C GLY A 240 -20.90 -13.21 4.93
N PRO A 241 -21.73 -14.15 4.45
CA PRO A 241 -22.97 -13.82 3.74
C PRO A 241 -23.99 -13.05 4.60
N ASP A 242 -23.81 -13.06 5.92
CA ASP A 242 -24.57 -12.26 6.88
C ASP A 242 -24.03 -10.83 7.05
N GLY A 243 -22.97 -10.46 6.31
CA GLY A 243 -22.34 -9.14 6.33
C GLY A 243 -21.51 -8.87 7.57
N ARG A 244 -21.17 -9.89 8.36
CA ARG A 244 -20.30 -9.77 9.55
C ARG A 244 -18.89 -10.21 9.21
N GLU A 245 -17.89 -9.65 9.90
CA GLU A 245 -16.50 -10.09 9.75
C GLU A 245 -16.40 -11.59 10.10
N ILE A 246 -15.77 -12.36 9.22
CA ILE A 246 -15.50 -13.79 9.42
C ILE A 246 -14.54 -13.89 10.60
N THR A 247 -14.96 -14.62 11.64
CA THR A 247 -14.15 -14.87 12.82
C THR A 247 -12.97 -15.80 12.51
N ALA A 248 -11.95 -15.80 13.37
CA ALA A 248 -10.80 -16.71 13.21
C ALA A 248 -11.22 -18.18 13.16
N GLU A 249 -12.23 -18.57 13.96
CA GLU A 249 -12.80 -19.92 13.96
C GLU A 249 -13.50 -20.25 12.63
N GLU A 250 -14.28 -19.32 12.06
CA GLU A 250 -14.93 -19.50 10.77
C GLU A 250 -13.92 -19.54 9.61
N CYS A 251 -12.85 -18.72 9.69
CA CYS A 251 -11.77 -18.71 8.72
C CYS A 251 -10.99 -20.04 8.73
N GLU A 252 -10.73 -20.59 9.92
CA GLU A 252 -10.13 -21.92 10.09
C GLU A 252 -11.06 -23.02 9.55
N PHE A 253 -12.36 -22.95 9.81
CA PHE A 253 -13.34 -23.89 9.28
C PHE A 253 -13.37 -23.90 7.74
N LEU A 254 -13.40 -22.71 7.11
CA LEU A 254 -13.38 -22.58 5.65
C LEU A 254 -12.08 -23.11 5.03
N THR A 255 -10.95 -22.88 5.69
CA THR A 255 -9.63 -23.33 5.21
C THR A 255 -9.46 -24.85 5.35
N ASN A 256 -9.95 -25.43 6.44
CA ASN A 256 -9.92 -26.88 6.68
C ASN A 256 -10.90 -27.64 5.77
N GLY A 257 -12.07 -27.07 5.49
CA GLY A 257 -13.05 -27.64 4.54
C GLY A 257 -12.52 -27.71 3.10
N ALA A 258 -11.74 -26.72 2.68
CA ALA A 258 -11.08 -26.72 1.36
C ALA A 258 -9.94 -27.75 1.28
N SER A 259 -9.26 -28.03 2.40
CA SER A 259 -8.15 -28.99 2.46
C SER A 259 -8.63 -30.46 2.54
N GLY A 260 -9.89 -30.69 2.90
CA GLY A 260 -10.49 -32.03 3.00
C GLY A 260 -10.96 -32.65 1.68
N ALA A 261 -10.89 -31.91 0.57
CA ALA A 261 -11.38 -32.38 -0.74
C ALA A 261 -10.28 -32.87 -1.68
N ASN A 262 -9.03 -33.04 -1.21
CA ASN A 262 -7.93 -33.49 -2.07
C ASN A 262 -7.11 -34.63 -1.43
N GLY A 263 -7.43 -35.86 -1.83
CA GLY A 263 -6.48 -36.97 -1.78
C GLY A 263 -7.02 -38.28 -1.21
N GLY A 264 -7.65 -39.12 -2.04
CA GLY A 264 -7.77 -40.55 -1.73
C GLY A 264 -8.85 -41.37 -2.44
N SER A 265 -9.04 -41.22 -3.75
CA SER A 265 -9.61 -42.31 -4.56
C SER A 265 -8.75 -42.53 -5.78
N THR A 266 -7.78 -43.43 -5.65
CA THR A 266 -7.35 -44.27 -6.77
C THR A 266 -8.55 -45.04 -7.25
N ASP A 267 -8.98 -44.80 -8.48
CA ASP A 267 -9.23 -45.87 -9.43
C ASP A 267 -8.99 -45.29 -10.83
N ASN A 268 -7.89 -45.74 -11.43
CA ASN A 268 -7.74 -45.71 -12.87
C ASN A 268 -8.67 -46.78 -13.40
N ASP A 269 -9.68 -46.40 -14.16
CA ASP A 269 -10.17 -47.23 -15.26
C ASP A 269 -10.43 -46.29 -16.44
N ASP A 270 -9.69 -46.58 -17.51
CA ASP A 270 -10.01 -46.20 -18.89
C ASP A 270 -11.47 -46.55 -19.16
N ASP A 271 -12.25 -45.60 -19.66
CA ASP A 271 -13.10 -45.84 -20.82
C ASP A 271 -13.56 -44.51 -21.45
N ASN A 272 -13.50 -44.49 -22.77
CA ASN A 272 -14.02 -43.45 -23.64
C ASN A 272 -15.49 -43.16 -23.33
N ASP A 273 -15.89 -41.90 -23.34
CA ASP A 273 -16.97 -41.43 -24.22
C ASP A 273 -17.03 -39.89 -24.25
N LEU A 274 -16.78 -39.37 -25.45
CA LEU A 274 -17.30 -38.09 -25.91
C LEU A 274 -18.83 -38.18 -26.00
N ASP A 275 -19.49 -37.03 -25.86
CA ASP A 275 -20.91 -36.76 -26.13
C ASP A 275 -21.86 -36.92 -24.94
N ASP A 276 -22.03 -35.84 -24.16
CA ASP A 276 -23.38 -35.29 -23.93
C ASP A 276 -23.28 -33.87 -23.33
N LEU A 277 -23.45 -32.88 -24.19
CA LEU A 277 -23.75 -31.51 -23.81
C LEU A 277 -25.21 -31.47 -23.35
N ASP A 278 -25.43 -31.22 -22.06
CA ASP A 278 -26.76 -31.13 -21.45
C ASP A 278 -27.63 -30.05 -22.15
N PRO A 279 -28.74 -30.42 -22.81
CA PRO A 279 -29.61 -29.51 -23.54
C PRO A 279 -30.89 -29.22 -22.75
N GLU A 280 -30.81 -28.42 -21.69
CA GLU A 280 -32.00 -27.84 -21.04
C GLU A 280 -31.82 -26.34 -20.78
N MET A 281 -31.90 -25.54 -21.86
CA MET A 281 -32.24 -24.13 -21.75
C MET A 281 -33.76 -24.02 -21.79
N ASP A 282 -34.37 -23.64 -20.67
CA ASP A 282 -35.82 -23.49 -20.57
C ASP A 282 -36.34 -22.22 -21.28
N GLU A 283 -37.59 -22.28 -21.76
CA GLU A 283 -38.26 -21.20 -22.51
C GLU A 283 -38.47 -19.90 -21.70
N GLU A 284 -38.16 -19.93 -20.40
CA GLU A 284 -38.19 -18.77 -19.51
C GLU A 284 -36.92 -17.93 -19.67
N THR A 285 -35.76 -18.58 -19.78
CA THR A 285 -34.45 -17.92 -19.93
C THR A 285 -34.29 -17.18 -21.27
N GLU A 286 -34.93 -17.65 -22.35
CA GLU A 286 -34.86 -16.97 -23.67
C GLU A 286 -35.61 -15.63 -23.72
N ARG A 287 -36.58 -15.39 -22.83
CA ARG A 287 -37.40 -14.17 -22.89
C ARG A 287 -36.72 -12.95 -22.29
N ASP A 288 -35.79 -13.14 -21.36
CA ASP A 288 -35.11 -12.03 -20.68
C ASP A 288 -34.01 -11.36 -21.52
N TYR A 289 -33.54 -12.01 -22.59
CA TYR A 289 -32.49 -11.46 -23.47
C TYR A 289 -33.00 -10.52 -24.57
N LYS A 290 -34.31 -10.22 -24.64
CA LYS A 290 -34.91 -9.43 -25.73
C LYS A 290 -35.56 -8.10 -25.32
N LEU A 291 -35.13 -7.49 -24.21
CA LEU A 291 -35.47 -6.09 -23.88
C LEU A 291 -34.24 -5.21 -23.74
#